data_AF-A0A9Q0LF13-F1
#
_entry.id   AF-A0A9Q0LF13-F1
#
_cell.length_a   1.000
_cell.length_b   1.000
_cell.length_c   1.000
_cell.angle_alpha   90.00
_cell.angle_beta   90.00
_cell.angle_gamma   90.00
#
_symmetry.space_group_name_H-M   'P 1'
#
loop_
_entity.id
_entity.type
_entity.pdbx_description
1 polymer ?
#
loop_
_entity_poly.entity_id
_entity_poly.type
_entity_poly.pdbx_seq_one_letter_code
_entity_poly.pdbx_strand_id
1 'polypeptide(L)'
;MNEDLKKQEAEHTITILKEISDLLNTGLDQETIRILVSLIEQGVNPEALALIVKEIRKEGEQIIEERKRNETQLLFQPDQERK
;
A
#
# COMPACT_ATOMS: atom_id res chain seq x y z
N MET A 1 3.00 3.65 33.92
CA MET A 1 1.84 2.79 34.27
C MET A 1 0.59 3.15 33.44
N ASN A 2 0.07 4.39 33.42
CA ASN A 2 -1.06 4.73 32.54
C ASN A 2 -0.71 4.91 31.05
N GLU A 3 0.50 5.39 30.73
CA GLU A 3 0.92 5.52 29.32
C GLU A 3 1.20 4.18 28.66
N ASP A 4 1.77 3.23 29.40
CA ASP A 4 2.06 1.87 28.91
C ASP A 4 0.78 1.13 28.51
N LEU A 5 -0.28 1.28 29.31
CA LEU A 5 -1.60 0.72 29.03
C LEU A 5 -2.20 1.31 27.74
N LYS A 6 -2.18 2.64 27.58
CA LYS A 6 -2.69 3.28 26.36
C LYS A 6 -1.93 2.83 25.11
N LYS A 7 -0.61 2.68 25.22
CA LYS A 7 0.21 2.18 24.11
C LYS A 7 -0.13 0.74 23.76
N GLN A 8 -0.33 -0.12 24.76
CA GLN A 8 -0.76 -1.51 24.55
C GLN A 8 -2.13 -1.60 23.90
N GLU A 9 -3.09 -0.77 24.34
CA GLU A 9 -4.42 -0.69 23.74
C GLU A 9 -4.36 -0.28 22.27
N ALA A 10 -3.58 0.77 21.94
CA ALA A 10 -3.41 1.22 20.56
C ALA A 10 -2.81 0.13 19.66
N GLU A 11 -1.78 -0.58 20.13
CA GLU A 11 -1.18 -1.70 19.38
C GLU A 11 -2.16 -2.86 19.19
N HIS A 12 -2.97 -3.16 20.21
CA HIS A 12 -4.00 -4.18 20.12
C HIS A 12 -5.08 -3.80 19.11
N THR A 13 -5.53 -2.55 19.08
CA THR A 13 -6.48 -2.04 18.08
C THR A 13 -5.92 -2.18 16.67
N ILE A 14 -4.66 -1.80 16.44
CA ILE A 14 -4.03 -1.96 15.12
C ILE A 14 -3.95 -3.44 14.71
N THR A 15 -3.68 -4.33 15.66
CA THR A 15 -3.64 -5.78 15.41
C THR A 15 -5.00 -6.31 14.94
N ILE A 16 -6.08 -5.92 15.62
CA ILE A 16 -7.45 -6.29 15.21
C ILE A 16 -7.77 -5.73 13.81
N LEU A 17 -7.43 -4.46 13.54
CA LEU A 17 -7.66 -3.87 12.22
C LEU A 17 -6.89 -4.59 11.12
N LYS A 18 -5.69 -5.09 11.41
CA LYS A 18 -4.90 -5.90 10.48
C LYS A 18 -5.56 -7.25 10.21
N GLU A 19 -6.07 -7.93 11.23
CA GLU A 19 -6.85 -9.16 11.05
C GLU A 19 -8.08 -8.95 10.18
N ILE A 20 -8.82 -7.85 10.38
CA ILE A 20 -9.97 -7.48 9.54
C ILE A 20 -9.53 -7.24 8.09
N SER A 21 -8.43 -6.49 7.88
CA SER A 21 -7.86 -6.26 6.55
C SER A 21 -7.54 -7.57 5.83
N ASP A 22 -6.97 -8.54 6.54
CA ASP A 22 -6.61 -9.85 5.97
C ASP A 22 -7.84 -10.69 5.65
N LEU A 23 -8.84 -10.70 6.52
CA LEU A 23 -10.13 -11.35 6.26
C LEU A 23 -10.83 -10.79 5.02
N LEU A 24 -10.73 -9.47 4.80
CA LEU A 24 -11.32 -8.79 3.66
C LEU A 24 -10.41 -8.75 2.42
N ASN A 25 -9.21 -9.34 2.50
CA ASN A 25 -8.20 -9.32 1.44
C ASN A 25 -7.90 -7.90 0.90
N THR A 26 -7.88 -6.89 1.77
CA THR A 26 -7.58 -5.51 1.33
C THR A 26 -6.09 -5.30 1.01
N GLY A 27 -5.23 -6.24 1.42
CA GLY A 27 -3.79 -6.18 1.17
C GLY A 27 -3.12 -4.97 1.83
N LEU A 28 -3.64 -4.50 2.96
CA LEU A 28 -3.04 -3.41 3.73
C LEU A 28 -2.06 -4.02 4.75
N ASP A 29 -0.84 -3.53 4.78
CA ASP A 29 0.15 -3.86 5.80
C ASP A 29 -0.08 -3.03 7.08
N GLN A 30 0.56 -3.45 8.17
CA GLN A 30 0.34 -2.84 9.48
C GLN A 30 0.78 -1.37 9.53
N GLU A 31 1.84 -0.99 8.80
CA GLU A 31 2.30 0.39 8.73
C GLU A 31 1.31 1.27 7.97
N THR A 32 0.82 0.79 6.82
CA THR A 32 -0.26 1.48 6.09
C THR A 32 -1.49 1.69 6.95
N ILE A 33 -1.94 0.69 7.71
CA ILE A 33 -3.11 0.83 8.60
C ILE A 33 -2.89 1.94 9.63
N ARG A 34 -1.70 2.01 10.24
CA ARG A 34 -1.36 3.08 11.20
C ARG A 34 -1.44 4.47 10.57
N ILE A 35 -0.91 4.62 9.35
CA ILE A 35 -0.98 5.88 8.60
C ILE A 35 -2.44 6.25 8.31
N LEU A 36 -3.23 5.31 7.80
CA LEU A 36 -4.64 5.55 7.49
C LEU A 36 -5.45 5.96 8.72
N VAL A 37 -5.23 5.28 9.85
CA VAL A 37 -5.87 5.64 11.13
C VAL A 37 -5.47 7.05 11.55
N SER A 38 -4.19 7.42 11.48
CA SER A 38 -3.73 8.77 11.82
C SER A 38 -4.35 9.85 10.93
N LEU A 39 -4.52 9.59 9.63
CA LEU A 39 -5.20 10.50 8.71
C LEU A 39 -6.68 10.66 9.06
N ILE A 40 -7.36 9.55 9.40
CA ILE A 40 -8.77 9.59 9.81
C ILE A 40 -8.93 10.34 11.13
N GLU A 41 -8.02 10.16 12.09
CA GLU A 41 -7.99 10.92 13.36
C GLU A 41 -7.78 12.43 13.14
N GLN A 42 -7.12 12.82 12.05
CA GLN A 42 -6.96 14.22 11.63
C GLN A 42 -8.20 14.78 10.88
N GLY A 43 -9.24 13.97 10.70
CA GLY A 43 -10.50 14.38 10.06
C GLY A 43 -10.57 14.11 8.55
N VAL A 44 -9.64 13.33 7.99
CA VAL A 44 -9.74 12.90 6.59
C VAL A 44 -10.90 11.92 6.42
N ASN A 45 -11.73 12.12 5.39
CA ASN A 45 -12.85 11.23 5.09
C ASN A 45 -12.33 9.82 4.68
N PRO A 46 -12.74 8.74 5.39
CA PRO A 46 -12.32 7.37 5.08
C PRO A 46 -12.67 6.90 3.66
N GLU A 47 -13.82 7.32 3.13
CA GLU A 47 -14.28 6.94 1.78
C GLU A 47 -13.39 7.57 0.71
N ALA A 48 -13.10 8.86 0.85
CA ALA A 48 -12.21 9.58 -0.05
C ALA A 48 -10.78 9.01 0.02
N LEU A 49 -10.30 8.71 1.24
CA LEU A 49 -9.00 8.10 1.46
C LEU A 49 -8.90 6.72 0.79
N ALA A 50 -9.95 5.89 0.89
CA ALA A 50 -9.99 4.60 0.22
C ALA A 50 -9.91 4.71 -1.31
N LEU A 51 -10.55 5.73 -1.90
CA LEU A 51 -10.46 5.98 -3.34
C LEU A 51 -9.04 6.37 -3.75
N ILE A 52 -8.39 7.26 -2.99
CA ILE A 52 -7.02 7.69 -3.26
C ILE A 52 -6.03 6.52 -3.16
N VAL A 53 -6.13 5.70 -2.11
CA VAL A 53 -5.28 4.51 -1.93
C VAL A 53 -5.44 3.53 -3.10
N LYS A 54 -6.66 3.34 -3.59
CA LYS A 54 -6.92 2.47 -4.76
C LYS A 54 -6.27 3.02 -6.02
N GLU A 55 -6.38 4.32 -6.27
CA GLU A 55 -5.80 4.91 -7.49
C GLU A 55 -4.26 4.87 -7.43
N ILE A 56 -3.65 5.23 -6.30
CA ILE A 56 -2.18 5.16 -6.13
C ILE A 56 -1.66 3.74 -6.39
N ARG A 57 -2.33 2.71 -5.86
CA ARG A 57 -1.93 1.31 -6.09
C ARG A 57 -2.00 0.92 -7.56
N LYS A 58 -3.09 1.28 -8.22
CA LYS A 58 -3.30 1.03 -9.65
C LYS A 58 -2.26 1.74 -10.52
N GLU A 59 -1.96 3.01 -10.24
CA GLU A 59 -0.90 3.75 -10.93
C GLU A 59 0.48 3.11 -10.71
N GLY A 60 0.78 2.68 -9.47
CA GLY A 60 2.02 1.99 -9.14
C GLY A 60 2.19 0.67 -9.92
N GLU A 61 1.12 -0.13 -10.00
CA GLU A 61 1.10 -1.36 -10.80
C GLU A 61 1.34 -1.05 -12.29
N GLN A 62 0.68 -0.03 -12.85
CA GLN A 62 0.87 0.38 -14.24
C GLN A 62 2.32 0.76 -14.53
N ILE A 63 2.96 1.54 -13.65
CA ILE A 63 4.37 1.95 -13.79
C ILE A 63 5.29 0.73 -13.78
N ILE A 64 5.05 -0.24 -12.89
CA ILE A 64 5.84 -1.46 -12.79
C ILE A 64 5.70 -2.29 -14.07
N GLU A 65 4.48 -2.45 -14.58
CA GLU A 65 4.23 -3.20 -15.82
C GLU A 65 4.83 -2.53 -17.05
N GLU A 66 4.76 -1.20 -17.15
CA GLU A 66 5.42 -0.45 -18.21
C GLU A 66 6.94 -0.61 -18.17
N ARG A 67 7.56 -0.56 -16.98
CA ARG A 67 9.00 -0.82 -16.84
C ARG A 67 9.37 -2.23 -17.30
N LYS A 68 8.65 -3.26 -16.86
CA LYS A 68 8.88 -4.65 -17.29
C LYS A 68 8.76 -4.80 -18.80
N ARG A 69 7.75 -4.16 -19.40
CA ARG A 69 7.55 -4.16 -20.85
C ARG A 69 8.75 -3.54 -21.57
N ASN A 70 9.22 -2.38 -21.10
CA ASN A 70 10.35 -1.67 -21.68
C ASN A 70 11.66 -2.48 -21.57
N GLU A 71 11.91 -3.11 -20.42
CA GLU A 71 13.08 -3.98 -20.20
C GLU A 71 13.04 -5.23 -21.09
N THR A 72 11.86 -5.86 -21.21
CA THR A 72 11.67 -7.01 -22.11
C THR A 72 11.92 -6.61 -23.56
N GLN A 73 11.42 -5.44 -23.98
CA GLN A 73 11.65 -4.93 -25.34
C GLN A 73 13.12 -4.63 -25.63
N LEU A 74 13.91 -4.23 -24.62
CA LEU A 74 15.35 -4.04 -24.74
C LEU A 74 16.11 -5.38 -24.91
N LEU A 75 15.67 -6.44 -24.21
CA LEU A 75 16.25 -7.78 -24.32
C LEU A 75 16.03 -8.43 -25.70
N PHE A 76 15.04 -7.98 -26.47
CA PHE A 76 14.74 -8.47 -27.81
C PHE A 76 15.37 -7.64 -28.93
N GLN A 77 16.32 -6.73 -28.68
CA GLN A 77 17.10 -6.12 -29.76
C GLN A 77 18.00 -7.21 -30.38
N PRO A 78 17.70 -7.73 -31.59
CA PRO A 78 18.62 -8.65 -32.23
C PRO A 78 19.88 -7.86 -32.57
N ASP A 79 21.06 -8.41 -32.26
CA ASP A 79 22.38 -7.89 -32.64
C ASP A 79 22.42 -7.48 -34.13
N GLN A 80 22.02 -6.26 -34.44
CA GLN A 80 21.95 -5.71 -35.81
C GLN A 80 23.17 -4.81 -36.10
N GLU A 81 24.19 -4.81 -35.25
CA GLU A 81 25.42 -4.03 -35.43
C GLU A 81 26.68 -4.91 -35.41
N ARG A 82 26.76 -5.85 -36.36
CA ARG A 82 28.05 -6.25 -36.94
C ARG A 82 27.92 -6.24 -38.46
N LYS A 83 27.98 -5.03 -39.02
CA LYS A 83 28.40 -4.84 -40.42
C LYS A 83 29.86 -4.43 -40.42
#